data_AF-A0A4W3IWH6-F1
#
_entry.id   AF-A0A4W3IWH6-F1
#
_cell.length_a   1.000
_cell.length_b   1.000
_cell.length_c   1.000
_cell.angle_alpha   90.00
_cell.angle_beta   90.00
_cell.angle_gamma   90.00
#
_symmetry.space_group_name_H-M   'P 1'
#
loop_
_entity.id
_entity.type
_entity.pdbx_description
1 polymer ?
#
loop_
_entity_poly.entity_id
_entity_poly.type
_entity_poly.pdbx_seq_one_letter_code
_entity_poly.pdbx_strand_id
1 'polypeptide(L)'
;IAKKLPLGRTVPPLGPETKVIVVWVERFDDIENFPLPDLLPETSTGVENTTNSSMSLRTTMSDKDVPVIFIHPLKTGLFRIKVQGATGKFSMVIPLVDGMVISRRALGFLVRQTVINICRRKRLESDSYNPPHVRRKQKIADIVNKYRNKLLEPEFYTSLFQEVGPKPLNR
;
A
#
# COMPACT_ATOMS: atom_id res chain seq x y z
N ILE A 1 -8.87 32.90 23.38
CA ILE A 1 -8.34 32.47 22.06
C ILE A 1 -7.85 31.03 22.22
N ALA A 2 -8.60 30.05 21.70
CA ALA A 2 -8.36 28.63 21.91
C ALA A 2 -7.05 28.17 21.26
N LYS A 3 -6.13 27.61 22.06
CA LYS A 3 -4.89 27.00 21.57
C LYS A 3 -5.23 25.67 20.88
N LYS A 4 -5.24 25.64 19.55
CA LYS A 4 -5.32 24.39 18.78
C LYS A 4 -4.11 23.52 19.16
N LEU A 5 -4.36 22.33 19.69
CA LEU A 5 -3.35 21.29 19.88
C LEU A 5 -2.68 20.98 18.54
N PRO A 6 -1.38 20.66 18.49
CA PRO A 6 -0.75 20.23 17.24
C PRO A 6 -1.41 18.91 16.84
N LEU A 7 -2.01 18.88 15.64
CA LEU A 7 -2.46 17.66 15.00
C LEU A 7 -1.27 16.69 15.02
N GLY A 8 -1.44 15.50 15.62
CA GLY A 8 -0.41 14.47 15.66
C GLY A 8 0.20 14.25 14.28
N ARG A 9 1.47 13.80 14.23
CA ARG A 9 2.20 13.56 12.98
C ARG A 9 1.31 12.80 11.99
N THR A 10 0.77 13.50 11.00
CA THR A 10 0.06 12.88 9.89
C THR A 10 1.11 12.11 9.11
N VAL A 11 1.11 10.79 9.23
CA VAL A 11 1.93 9.92 8.39
C VAL A 11 1.56 10.29 6.95
N PRO A 12 2.53 10.71 6.12
CA PRO A 12 2.21 11.12 4.76
C PRO A 12 1.59 9.92 4.06
N PRO A 13 0.48 10.12 3.32
CA PRO A 13 -0.30 9.02 2.79
C PRO A 13 0.63 8.03 2.11
N LEU A 14 0.66 6.80 2.63
CA LEU A 14 1.14 5.69 1.84
C LEU A 14 0.20 5.64 0.63
N GLY A 15 0.74 5.32 -0.55
CA GLY A 15 -0.04 5.31 -1.78
C GLY A 15 -1.28 4.42 -1.68
N PRO A 16 -2.09 4.32 -2.75
CA PRO A 16 -3.28 3.49 -2.76
C PRO A 16 -2.98 2.10 -2.21
N GLU A 17 -3.76 1.66 -1.21
CA GLU A 17 -3.65 0.31 -0.69
C GLU A 17 -3.94 -0.67 -1.82
N THR A 18 -2.97 -1.52 -2.15
CA THR A 18 -3.14 -2.57 -3.16
C THR A 18 -3.00 -3.91 -2.47
N LYS A 19 -4.14 -4.59 -2.28
CA LYS A 19 -4.18 -5.98 -1.80
C LYS A 19 -3.93 -6.92 -2.97
N VAL A 20 -3.02 -7.86 -2.80
CA VAL A 20 -2.76 -8.96 -3.75
C VAL A 20 -2.67 -10.24 -2.95
N ILE A 21 -3.43 -11.26 -3.34
CA ILE A 21 -3.49 -12.52 -2.60
C ILE A 21 -2.79 -13.60 -3.43
N VAL A 22 -1.94 -14.37 -2.77
CA VAL A 22 -1.29 -15.55 -3.36
C VAL A 22 -1.81 -16.76 -2.61
N VAL A 23 -2.39 -17.71 -3.33
CA VAL A 23 -3.06 -18.88 -2.75
C VAL A 23 -2.39 -20.15 -3.27
N TRP A 24 -1.99 -21.02 -2.35
CA TRP A 24 -1.60 -22.38 -2.70
C TRP A 24 -2.82 -23.28 -2.63
N VAL A 25 -3.11 -24.02 -3.70
CA VAL A 25 -4.27 -24.92 -3.75
C VAL A 25 -3.85 -26.35 -4.03
N GLU A 26 -4.36 -27.28 -3.23
CA GLU A 26 -4.09 -28.71 -3.40
C GLU A 26 -4.91 -29.31 -4.54
N ARG A 27 -6.18 -28.89 -4.69
CA ARG A 27 -7.04 -29.27 -5.82
C ARG A 27 -7.34 -28.04 -6.66
N PHE A 28 -7.26 -28.20 -7.98
CA PHE A 28 -7.50 -27.08 -8.89
C PHE A 28 -8.96 -26.62 -8.86
N ASP A 29 -9.90 -27.54 -8.60
CA ASP A 29 -11.33 -27.25 -8.59
C ASP A 29 -11.77 -26.46 -7.35
N ASP A 30 -10.97 -26.44 -6.27
CA ASP A 30 -11.23 -25.63 -5.06
C ASP A 30 -11.23 -24.12 -5.36
N ILE A 31 -10.61 -23.72 -6.47
CA ILE A 31 -10.54 -22.32 -6.91
C ILE A 31 -11.94 -21.74 -7.17
N GLU A 32 -12.89 -22.53 -7.68
CA GLU A 32 -14.24 -22.04 -8.01
C GLU A 32 -15.05 -21.66 -6.75
N ASN A 33 -14.73 -22.28 -5.62
CA ASN A 33 -15.39 -22.08 -4.33
C ASN A 33 -14.53 -21.26 -3.36
N PHE A 34 -13.49 -20.59 -3.84
CA PHE A 34 -12.56 -19.88 -2.98
C PHE A 34 -13.26 -18.69 -2.28
N PRO A 35 -13.28 -18.62 -0.93
CA PRO A 35 -14.07 -17.65 -0.17
C PRO A 35 -13.35 -16.31 -0.05
N LEU A 36 -13.07 -15.66 -1.19
CA LEU A 36 -12.40 -14.36 -1.22
C LEU A 36 -13.13 -13.28 -0.38
N PRO A 37 -14.47 -13.11 -0.47
CA PRO A 37 -15.18 -12.08 0.29
C PRO A 37 -15.03 -12.23 1.80
N ASP A 38 -14.98 -13.48 2.29
CA ASP A 38 -14.86 -13.77 3.72
C ASP A 38 -13.43 -13.54 4.24
N LEU A 39 -12.43 -13.66 3.37
CA LEU A 39 -11.02 -13.46 3.71
C LEU A 39 -10.58 -12.00 3.69
N LEU A 40 -11.18 -11.16 2.85
CA LEU A 40 -10.77 -9.77 2.68
C LEU A 40 -10.83 -8.94 3.99
N PRO A 41 -11.86 -9.06 4.85
CA PRO A 41 -11.90 -8.39 6.14
C PRO A 41 -10.69 -8.71 7.04
N GLU A 42 -10.22 -9.96 7.01
CA GLU A 42 -9.12 -10.45 7.85
C GLU A 42 -7.73 -9.98 7.40
N THR A 43 -7.63 -9.32 6.24
CA THR A 43 -6.35 -8.79 5.71
C THR A 43 -6.02 -7.38 6.23
N SER A 44 -6.84 -6.84 7.12
CA SER A 44 -6.65 -5.55 7.79
C SER A 44 -5.38 -5.57 8.64
N THR A 45 -4.53 -4.56 8.47
CA THR A 45 -3.26 -4.43 9.24
C THR A 45 -3.36 -3.41 10.36
N GLY A 46 -4.49 -2.69 10.47
CA GLY A 46 -4.70 -1.57 11.38
C GLY A 46 -3.96 -0.29 10.96
N VAL A 47 -3.14 -0.32 9.90
CA VAL A 47 -2.39 0.84 9.40
C VAL A 47 -3.24 1.70 8.46
N GLU A 48 -4.29 1.11 7.88
CA GLU A 48 -5.26 1.77 6.99
C GLU A 48 -6.05 2.93 7.63
N ASN A 49 -6.18 2.98 8.97
CA ASN A 49 -7.05 3.95 9.66
C ASN A 49 -6.40 5.33 9.90
N THR A 50 -5.12 5.52 9.58
CA THR A 50 -4.37 6.75 9.95
C THR A 50 -4.48 7.87 8.91
N THR A 51 -5.13 7.65 7.77
CA THR A 51 -5.31 8.68 6.73
C THR A 51 -6.78 9.09 6.59
N ASN A 52 -7.16 10.07 7.42
CA ASN A 52 -8.27 10.99 7.23
C ASN A 52 -9.67 10.37 7.09
N SER A 53 -10.38 10.32 8.23
CA SER A 53 -11.82 10.53 8.28
C SER A 53 -12.18 11.71 7.36
N SER A 54 -13.15 11.51 6.45
CA SER A 54 -13.69 12.46 5.44
C SER A 54 -13.16 12.41 4.00
N MET A 55 -12.85 11.22 3.47
CA MET A 55 -13.18 10.94 2.06
C MET A 55 -13.72 9.52 1.96
N SER A 56 -15.05 9.40 1.89
CA SER A 56 -15.74 8.18 1.50
C SER A 56 -15.47 7.89 0.02
N LEU A 57 -14.25 7.49 -0.28
CA LEU A 57 -13.99 6.45 -1.26
C LEU A 57 -13.28 5.37 -0.44
N ARG A 58 -14.00 4.53 0.32
CA ARG A 58 -14.44 3.25 -0.26
C ARG A 58 -14.39 3.34 -1.78
N THR A 59 -13.19 3.31 -2.37
CA THR A 59 -13.08 2.64 -3.65
C THR A 59 -13.61 1.26 -3.31
N THR A 60 -14.88 1.04 -3.63
CA THR A 60 -15.49 -0.27 -3.66
C THR A 60 -14.72 -0.99 -4.75
N MET A 61 -13.47 -1.38 -4.46
CA MET A 61 -12.85 -2.51 -5.11
C MET A 61 -13.89 -3.57 -4.86
N SER A 62 -14.67 -3.86 -5.90
CA SER A 62 -15.58 -4.98 -5.82
C SER A 62 -14.68 -6.17 -5.48
N ASP A 63 -15.18 -7.17 -4.75
CA ASP A 63 -14.35 -8.34 -4.42
C ASP A 63 -13.73 -8.96 -5.70
N LYS A 64 -14.35 -8.69 -6.86
CA LYS A 64 -13.90 -9.04 -8.21
C LYS A 64 -12.67 -8.27 -8.73
N ASP A 65 -12.20 -7.22 -8.06
CA ASP A 65 -11.08 -6.37 -8.47
C ASP A 65 -9.78 -6.64 -7.69
N VAL A 66 -9.83 -7.49 -6.65
CA VAL A 66 -8.64 -7.90 -5.89
C VAL A 66 -7.89 -8.99 -6.66
N PRO A 67 -6.62 -8.77 -7.06
CA PRO A 67 -5.88 -9.76 -7.81
C PRO A 67 -5.54 -10.98 -6.93
N VAL A 68 -5.92 -12.16 -7.40
CA VAL A 68 -5.61 -13.44 -6.75
C VAL A 68 -4.78 -14.32 -7.68
N ILE A 69 -3.66 -14.82 -7.19
CA ILE A 69 -2.75 -15.72 -7.92
C ILE A 69 -2.80 -17.08 -7.24
N PHE A 70 -3.48 -18.05 -7.86
CA PHE A 70 -3.50 -19.42 -7.38
C PHE A 70 -2.33 -20.21 -7.97
N ILE A 71 -1.70 -21.02 -7.12
CA ILE A 71 -0.59 -21.91 -7.46
C ILE A 71 -1.05 -23.34 -7.18
N HIS A 72 -1.11 -24.15 -8.22
CA HIS A 72 -1.48 -25.55 -8.14
C HIS A 72 -0.32 -26.45 -8.59
N PRO A 73 0.23 -27.31 -7.71
CA PRO A 73 1.27 -28.26 -8.09
C PRO A 73 0.71 -29.38 -8.99
N LEU A 74 1.41 -29.69 -10.07
CA LEU A 74 1.11 -30.80 -10.95
C LEU A 74 1.95 -32.02 -10.59
N LYS A 75 1.45 -33.22 -10.91
CA LYS A 75 2.19 -34.50 -10.74
C LYS A 75 3.54 -34.53 -11.47
N THR A 76 3.70 -33.69 -12.49
CA THR A 76 4.94 -33.52 -13.27
C THR A 76 6.03 -32.74 -12.53
N GLY A 77 5.73 -32.16 -11.36
CA GLY A 77 6.64 -31.26 -10.63
C GLY A 77 6.64 -29.81 -11.16
N LEU A 78 5.78 -29.52 -12.14
CA LEU A 78 5.47 -28.17 -12.60
C LEU A 78 4.31 -27.57 -11.80
N PHE A 79 4.04 -26.28 -12.02
CA PHE A 79 3.00 -25.53 -11.32
C PHE A 79 2.07 -24.87 -12.32
N ARG A 80 0.77 -25.14 -12.21
CA ARG A 80 -0.27 -24.44 -12.94
C ARG A 80 -0.66 -23.18 -12.18
N ILE A 81 -0.68 -22.05 -12.88
CA ILE A 81 -1.04 -20.75 -12.34
C ILE A 81 -2.45 -20.39 -12.83
N LYS A 82 -3.30 -19.92 -11.92
CA LYS A 82 -4.57 -19.27 -12.25
C LYS A 82 -4.52 -17.84 -11.71
N VAL A 83 -4.88 -16.86 -12.53
CA VAL A 83 -4.93 -15.44 -12.14
C VAL A 83 -6.37 -14.95 -12.24
N GLN A 84 -6.90 -14.41 -11.15
CA GLN A 84 -8.24 -13.81 -11.07
C GLN A 84 -8.16 -12.36 -10.60
N GLY A 85 -9.22 -11.58 -10.85
CA GLY A 85 -9.35 -10.18 -10.40
C GLY A 85 -8.40 -9.17 -11.05
N ALA A 86 -7.55 -9.62 -11.97
CA ALA A 86 -6.69 -8.77 -12.81
C ALA A 86 -7.34 -8.41 -14.16
N THR A 87 -8.68 -8.49 -14.26
CA THR A 87 -9.43 -8.31 -15.50
C THR A 87 -9.77 -6.84 -15.73
N GLY A 88 -8.95 -6.18 -16.54
CA GLY A 88 -9.15 -4.83 -17.06
C GLY A 88 -8.11 -4.51 -18.14
N LYS A 89 -8.00 -3.25 -18.58
CA LYS A 89 -7.03 -2.76 -19.61
C LYS A 89 -5.54 -3.00 -19.26
N PHE A 90 -5.26 -3.67 -18.15
CA PHE A 90 -3.95 -3.75 -17.49
C PHE A 90 -3.38 -5.18 -17.44
N SER A 91 -4.03 -6.16 -18.06
CA SER A 91 -3.53 -7.56 -18.13
C SER A 91 -2.24 -7.73 -18.94
N MET A 92 -1.88 -6.72 -19.75
CA MET A 92 -0.88 -6.88 -20.82
C MET A 92 0.59 -6.87 -20.40
N VAL A 93 0.93 -6.66 -19.13
CA VAL A 93 2.34 -6.58 -18.71
C VAL A 93 2.53 -7.25 -17.34
N ILE A 94 2.15 -8.51 -17.26
CA ILE A 94 2.37 -9.36 -16.09
C ILE A 94 3.19 -10.58 -16.58
N PRO A 95 4.30 -10.95 -15.92
CA PRO A 95 5.11 -12.09 -16.35
C PRO A 95 4.40 -13.44 -16.15
N LEU A 96 3.35 -13.48 -15.34
CA LEU A 96 2.41 -14.61 -15.25
C LEU A 96 1.08 -14.27 -15.92
N VAL A 97 0.59 -15.23 -16.69
CA VAL A 97 -0.70 -15.21 -17.41
C VAL A 97 -1.55 -16.35 -16.88
N ASP A 98 -2.87 -16.17 -16.91
CA ASP A 98 -3.81 -17.21 -16.52
C ASP A 98 -3.58 -18.51 -17.32
N GLY A 99 -3.57 -19.64 -16.63
CA GLY A 99 -3.35 -20.96 -17.22
C GLY A 99 -1.89 -21.34 -17.46
N MET A 100 -0.92 -20.44 -17.21
CA MET A 100 0.50 -20.76 -17.37
C MET A 100 0.93 -21.96 -16.54
N VAL A 101 1.80 -22.79 -17.11
CA VAL A 101 2.48 -23.87 -16.40
C VAL A 101 3.97 -23.54 -16.33
N ILE A 102 4.53 -23.48 -15.13
CA ILE A 102 5.90 -23.01 -14.88
C ILE A 102 6.69 -24.01 -14.03
N SER A 103 8.02 -23.96 -14.16
CA SER A 103 8.92 -24.81 -13.39
C SER A 103 9.07 -24.32 -11.96
N ARG A 104 9.45 -25.23 -11.06
CA ARG A 104 9.80 -24.93 -9.65
C ARG A 104 10.81 -23.80 -9.52
N ARG A 105 11.83 -23.76 -10.39
CA ARG A 105 12.91 -22.76 -10.35
C ARG A 105 12.41 -21.36 -10.72
N ALA A 106 11.44 -21.27 -11.63
CA ALA A 106 10.89 -19.99 -12.08
C ALA A 106 9.75 -19.47 -11.17
N LEU A 107 9.03 -20.36 -10.48
CA LEU A 107 7.82 -20.05 -9.71
C LEU A 107 7.99 -18.82 -8.79
N GLY A 108 8.95 -18.86 -7.88
CA GLY A 108 9.13 -17.80 -6.89
C GLY A 108 9.45 -16.44 -7.52
N PHE A 109 10.29 -16.43 -8.57
CA PHE A 109 10.66 -15.20 -9.27
C PHE A 109 9.46 -14.61 -10.02
N LEU A 110 8.75 -15.41 -10.81
CA LEU A 110 7.64 -14.93 -11.65
C LEU A 110 6.46 -14.44 -10.81
N VAL A 111 6.13 -15.12 -9.70
CA VAL A 111 5.07 -14.68 -8.78
C VAL A 111 5.46 -13.34 -8.14
N ARG A 112 6.68 -13.20 -7.62
CA ARG A 112 7.14 -11.94 -7.02
C ARG A 112 7.13 -10.78 -8.01
N GLN A 113 7.66 -10.98 -9.22
CA GLN A 113 7.65 -9.93 -10.25
C GLN A 113 6.22 -9.54 -10.64
N THR A 114 5.31 -10.52 -10.72
CA THR A 114 3.89 -10.28 -10.95
C THR A 114 3.28 -9.40 -9.88
N VAL A 115 3.43 -9.76 -8.60
CA VAL A 115 2.89 -8.98 -7.47
C VAL A 115 3.47 -7.56 -7.45
N ILE A 116 4.78 -7.42 -7.62
CA ILE A 116 5.44 -6.09 -7.66
C ILE A 116 4.88 -5.24 -8.81
N ASN A 117 4.68 -5.82 -9.99
CA ASN A 117 4.16 -5.10 -11.14
C ASN A 117 2.70 -4.67 -10.94
N ILE A 118 1.87 -5.52 -10.34
CA ILE A 118 0.50 -5.18 -9.96
C ILE A 118 0.49 -3.98 -9.02
N CYS A 119 1.26 -4.03 -7.93
CA CYS A 119 1.33 -2.93 -6.96
C CYS A 119 1.87 -1.63 -7.58
N ARG A 120 2.89 -1.72 -8.44
CA ARG A 120 3.45 -0.55 -9.13
C ARG A 120 2.42 0.09 -10.06
N ARG A 121 1.60 -0.69 -10.77
CA ARG A 121 0.56 -0.15 -11.66
C ARG A 121 -0.55 0.52 -10.90
N LYS A 122 -1.15 -0.17 -9.92
CA LYS A 122 -2.20 0.41 -9.07
C LYS A 122 -1.75 1.72 -8.42
N ARG A 123 -0.47 1.79 -8.01
CA ARG A 123 0.15 3.02 -7.52
C ARG A 123 0.23 4.13 -8.57
N LEU A 124 0.56 3.82 -9.82
CA LEU A 124 0.65 4.81 -10.91
C LEU A 124 -0.71 5.27 -11.43
N GLU A 125 -1.74 4.43 -11.30
CA GLU A 125 -3.13 4.74 -11.69
C GLU A 125 -3.85 5.65 -10.69
N SER A 126 -3.37 5.71 -9.45
CA SER A 126 -4.02 6.51 -8.41
C SER A 126 -3.64 7.97 -8.52
N ASP A 127 -4.63 8.84 -8.75
CA ASP A 127 -4.46 10.29 -8.84
C ASP A 127 -3.86 10.92 -7.57
N SER A 128 -4.01 10.24 -6.42
CA SER A 128 -3.43 10.66 -5.14
C SER A 128 -1.94 10.31 -4.99
N TYR A 129 -1.36 9.53 -5.91
CA TYR A 129 0.03 9.14 -5.85
C TYR A 129 0.96 10.26 -6.31
N ASN A 130 1.76 10.75 -5.36
CA ASN A 130 2.86 11.66 -5.66
C ASN A 130 4.18 10.89 -5.72
N PRO A 131 4.96 11.01 -6.81
CA PRO A 131 6.28 10.40 -6.89
C PRO A 131 7.21 10.83 -5.73
N PRO A 132 8.19 10.01 -5.35
CA PRO A 132 9.05 10.29 -4.20
C PRO A 132 9.76 11.65 -4.26
N HIS A 133 10.18 12.07 -5.46
CA HIS A 133 10.83 13.37 -5.66
C HIS A 133 9.87 14.55 -5.42
N VAL A 134 8.60 14.44 -5.83
CA VAL A 134 7.56 15.45 -5.58
C VAL A 134 7.25 15.54 -4.09
N ARG A 135 7.03 14.39 -3.44
CA ARG A 135 6.79 14.32 -1.99
C ARG A 135 7.95 14.92 -1.19
N ARG A 136 9.18 14.63 -1.60
CA ARG A 136 10.39 15.20 -0.99
C ARG A 136 10.43 16.71 -1.16
N LYS A 137 10.17 17.23 -2.37
CA LYS A 137 10.12 18.68 -2.64
C LYS A 137 9.06 19.37 -1.76
N GLN A 138 7.86 18.82 -1.69
CA GLN A 138 6.80 19.37 -0.85
C GLN A 138 7.22 19.39 0.63
N LYS A 139 7.78 18.29 1.14
CA LYS A 139 8.20 18.22 2.54
C LYS A 139 9.31 19.21 2.88
N ILE A 140 10.25 19.43 1.95
CA ILE A 140 11.29 20.45 2.10
C ILE A 140 10.64 21.85 2.18
N ALA A 141 9.72 22.17 1.28
CA ALA A 141 9.01 23.44 1.30
C ALA A 141 8.21 23.63 2.61
N ASP A 142 7.56 22.58 3.10
CA ASP A 142 6.84 22.61 4.38
C ASP A 142 7.79 22.90 5.56
N ILE A 143 8.97 22.28 5.58
CA ILE A 143 10.00 22.54 6.62
C ILE A 143 10.48 23.99 6.54
N VAL A 144 10.82 24.47 5.34
CA VAL A 144 11.28 25.84 5.12
C VAL A 144 10.23 26.85 5.58
N ASN A 145 8.96 26.63 5.24
CA ASN A 145 7.87 27.51 5.64
C ASN A 145 7.59 27.45 7.15
N LYS A 146 7.58 26.25 7.74
CA LYS A 146 7.32 26.06 9.18
C LYS A 146 8.36 26.77 10.04
N TYR A 147 9.62 26.73 9.62
CA TYR A 147 10.74 27.32 10.36
C TYR A 147 11.19 28.66 9.77
N ARG A 148 10.33 29.32 8.98
CA ARG A 148 10.60 30.63 8.42
C ARG A 148 10.58 31.68 9.53
N ASN A 149 11.72 31.92 10.15
CA ASN A 149 11.91 32.92 11.21
C ASN A 149 13.24 33.65 11.02
N LYS A 150 13.35 34.85 11.58
CA LYS A 150 14.56 35.68 11.56
C LYS A 150 15.50 35.41 12.77
N LEU A 151 15.37 34.24 13.40
CA LEU A 151 16.17 33.89 14.57
C LEU A 151 17.64 33.77 14.18
N LEU A 152 18.54 34.13 15.10
CA LEU A 152 19.94 33.77 14.96
C LEU A 152 20.08 32.25 15.09
N GLU A 153 21.09 31.67 14.43
CA GLU A 153 21.32 30.22 14.39
C GLU A 153 21.27 29.53 15.79
N PRO A 154 21.86 30.08 16.87
CA PRO A 154 21.77 29.48 18.21
C PRO A 154 20.35 29.48 18.80
N GLU A 155 19.58 30.53 18.54
CA GLU A 155 18.18 30.65 19.01
C GLU A 155 17.27 29.68 18.26
N PHE A 156 17.52 29.52 16.96
CA PHE A 156 16.83 28.54 16.12
C PHE A 156 17.02 27.13 16.66
N TYR A 157 18.26 26.67 16.90
CA TYR A 157 18.50 25.33 17.43
C TYR A 157 17.88 25.14 18.82
N THR A 158 17.98 26.14 19.70
CA THR A 158 17.38 26.08 21.04
C THR A 158 15.85 25.88 20.95
N SER A 159 15.19 26.60 20.04
CA SER A 159 13.73 26.52 19.86
C SER A 159 13.23 25.16 19.39
N LEU A 160 14.04 24.39 18.63
CA LEU A 160 13.67 23.05 18.15
C LEU A 160 13.44 22.04 19.28
N PHE A 161 14.08 22.25 20.44
CA PHE A 161 14.07 21.32 21.56
C PHE A 161 13.29 21.82 22.78
N GLN A 162 12.79 23.07 22.74
CA GLN A 162 12.01 23.64 23.85
C GLN A 162 10.66 22.91 24.10
N GLU A 163 10.04 22.33 23.07
CA GLU A 163 8.78 21.57 23.21
C GLU A 163 8.95 20.16 23.83
N VAL A 164 10.19 19.72 24.08
CA VAL A 164 10.50 18.39 24.64
C VAL A 164 10.60 18.40 26.18
N GLY A 165 10.57 19.58 26.80
CA GLY A 165 10.56 19.73 28.26
C GLY A 165 9.19 19.38 28.86
N PRO A 166 9.13 18.87 30.10
CA PRO A 166 7.86 18.58 30.78
C PRO A 166 7.04 19.88 30.85
N LYS A 167 5.82 19.84 30.29
CA LYS A 167 4.86 20.94 30.48
C LYS A 167 4.59 21.04 31.98
N PRO A 168 4.83 22.21 32.62
CA PRO A 168 4.47 22.36 34.01
C PRO A 168 2.96 22.12 34.15
N LEU A 169 2.57 21.20 35.03
CA LEU A 169 1.20 21.10 35.49
C LEU A 169 0.86 22.42 36.18
N ASN A 170 0.03 23.24 35.53
CA ASN A 170 -0.55 24.40 36.17
C ASN A 170 -1.41 23.90 37.35
N ARG A 171 -1.06 24.34 38.56
CA ARG A 171 -1.92 24.31 39.75
C ARG A 171 -3.10 25.25 39.57
#